data_AF-A0A5C3L3G6-F1
#
_entry.id   AF-A0A5C3L3G6-F1
#
_cell.length_a   1.000
_cell.length_b   1.000
_cell.length_c   1.000
_cell.angle_alpha   90.00
_cell.angle_beta   90.00
_cell.angle_gamma   90.00
#
_symmetry.space_group_name_H-M   'P 1'
#
loop_
_entity.id
_entity.type
_entity.pdbx_description
1 polymer ?
#
loop_
_entity_poly.entity_id
_entity_poly.type
_entity_poly.pdbx_seq_one_letter_code
_entity_poly.pdbx_strand_id
1 'polypeptide(L)'
;MQRLPTTTLRTLLASSASNSFRPPTRLFTIPKGPTAKRFSTNFGQNPGILNALRNQRAKWGAAAGFFTKGSSRTLTTDNTIIQRKEFSWQKLAWTAAGVAGTALAVDTIFNRDTRDPLTNGEREYLNSSFMYTGAGVGLTAIAARTLFRNGVAFRIMAANPWVVLGISLVGSIGSMMGVYYTPPERPIQKHLCWLAFNGFQAATLSPLFFLNPAILSRAALYTVGMVGSLSYIGATATTDRYLYLGAPLLAGVTIVALSSLAPMILPMGLRALVFTESISIYGGLAVFGGFVLYDTQKILKHARMSEQGLMRGDPLNEAISLELDIINIFIRMVQILAMQNNKRK
;
A
#
# COMPACT_ATOMS: atom_id res chain seq x y z
N MET A 1 49.73 41.42 42.26
CA MET A 1 51.13 41.43 41.76
C MET A 1 51.07 40.75 40.40
N GLN A 2 51.43 41.31 39.23
CA GLN A 2 52.38 42.34 38.76
C GLN A 2 51.70 43.11 37.58
N ARG A 3 51.52 44.44 37.64
CA ARG A 3 52.25 45.55 36.96
C ARG A 3 52.32 45.53 35.41
N LEU A 4 51.77 46.60 34.82
CA LEU A 4 51.77 47.09 33.41
C LEU A 4 53.17 47.16 32.75
N PRO A 5 53.31 47.26 31.41
CA PRO A 5 53.34 48.58 30.77
C PRO A 5 52.80 48.70 29.32
N THR A 6 52.43 49.94 29.04
CA THR A 6 52.19 50.63 27.76
C THR A 6 53.43 50.74 26.89
N THR A 7 53.29 50.55 25.58
CA THR A 7 54.25 51.06 24.57
C THR A 7 53.52 51.57 23.32
N THR A 8 53.61 52.89 23.19
CA THR A 8 53.97 53.63 21.96
C THR A 8 52.99 53.70 20.79
N LEU A 9 52.14 54.72 20.89
CA LEU A 9 51.83 55.74 19.88
C LEU A 9 52.78 55.89 18.67
N ARG A 10 52.13 56.17 17.53
CA ARG A 10 52.56 56.95 16.35
C ARG A 10 53.35 56.23 15.24
N THR A 11 52.64 55.92 14.17
CA THR A 11 53.15 56.09 12.80
C THR A 11 52.01 56.36 11.82
N LEU A 12 52.06 57.56 11.22
CA LEU A 12 51.75 57.89 9.83
C LEU A 12 50.29 57.69 9.36
N LEU A 13 49.44 58.72 9.34
CA LEU A 13 49.39 59.82 8.35
C LEU A 13 49.61 59.41 6.89
N ALA A 14 48.56 59.70 6.10
CA ALA A 14 48.53 60.04 4.67
C ALA A 14 48.44 58.89 3.64
N SER A 15 47.22 58.64 3.17
CA SER A 15 46.84 58.29 1.79
C SER A 15 45.32 58.06 1.75
N SER A 16 44.50 58.38 0.75
CA SER A 16 44.49 59.32 -0.37
C SER A 16 43.06 59.23 -0.92
N ALA A 17 42.53 60.37 -1.36
CA ALA A 17 41.57 60.53 -2.47
C ALA A 17 40.20 59.79 -2.48
N SER A 18 39.16 60.62 -2.41
CA SER A 18 37.99 60.66 -3.32
C SER A 18 37.18 59.39 -3.61
N ASN A 19 35.92 59.38 -3.19
CA ASN A 19 34.83 59.56 -4.15
C ASN A 19 33.48 59.87 -3.48
N SER A 20 32.82 60.84 -4.11
CA SER A 20 31.41 61.23 -4.11
C SER A 20 30.38 60.19 -3.62
N PHE A 21 29.43 60.63 -2.78
CA PHE A 21 27.97 60.53 -3.04
C PHE A 21 27.17 61.39 -2.05
N ARG A 22 26.08 62.00 -2.54
CA ARG A 22 25.23 63.04 -1.92
C ARG A 22 24.26 62.50 -0.83
N PRO A 23 23.70 63.37 0.06
CA PRO A 23 22.78 63.02 1.15
C PRO A 23 21.30 62.99 0.67
N PRO A 24 20.29 62.51 1.44
CA PRO A 24 19.63 63.40 2.43
C PRO A 24 18.92 62.74 3.65
N THR A 25 18.76 63.58 4.70
CA THR A 25 17.63 63.68 5.65
C THR A 25 17.14 62.48 6.46
N ARG A 26 17.48 62.49 7.76
CA ARG A 26 16.73 61.83 8.83
C ARG A 26 15.40 62.57 9.08
N LEU A 27 14.30 61.83 9.19
CA LEU A 27 13.06 62.29 9.82
C LEU A 27 12.81 61.44 11.07
N PHE A 28 12.80 62.09 12.23
CA PHE A 28 12.44 61.52 13.52
C PHE A 28 10.93 61.20 13.53
N THR A 29 10.53 60.04 14.04
CA THR A 29 9.15 59.79 14.46
C THR A 29 9.15 59.00 15.77
N ILE A 30 8.37 59.52 16.72
CA ILE A 30 8.26 59.17 18.14
C ILE A 30 7.47 57.84 18.31
N PRO A 31 7.84 56.93 19.23
CA PRO A 31 7.09 55.69 19.45
C PRO A 31 5.85 55.94 20.33
N LYS A 32 4.67 55.44 19.90
CA LYS A 32 3.44 55.36 20.72
C LYS A 32 3.30 53.96 21.33
N GLY A 33 3.02 53.91 22.63
CA GLY A 33 2.83 52.69 23.43
C GLY A 33 1.56 51.88 23.12
N PRO A 34 1.36 50.74 23.80
CA PRO A 34 0.37 49.74 23.42
C PRO A 34 -1.04 50.14 23.84
N THR A 35 -1.99 50.05 22.92
CA THR A 35 -3.42 50.29 23.16
C THR A 35 -4.14 49.00 23.56
N ALA A 36 -4.81 49.04 24.71
CA ALA A 36 -5.63 47.96 25.23
C ALA A 36 -6.87 47.72 24.34
N LYS A 37 -7.10 46.46 23.95
CA LYS A 37 -8.31 46.05 23.22
C LYS A 37 -9.45 45.77 24.21
N ARG A 38 -10.52 46.56 24.09
CA ARG A 38 -11.81 46.40 24.79
C ARG A 38 -12.53 45.16 24.28
N PHE A 39 -12.97 44.29 25.17
CA PHE A 39 -13.84 43.16 24.86
C PHE A 39 -15.28 43.66 24.70
N SER A 40 -15.90 43.38 23.55
CA SER A 40 -17.32 43.65 23.27
C SER A 40 -17.99 42.35 22.85
N THR A 41 -18.88 41.83 23.66
CA THR A 41 -19.71 40.66 23.35
C THR A 41 -20.96 41.11 22.59
N ASN A 42 -20.98 40.91 21.27
CA ASN A 42 -22.19 41.02 20.46
C ASN A 42 -22.73 39.61 20.18
N PHE A 43 -23.84 39.28 20.84
CA PHE A 43 -24.73 38.19 20.45
C PHE A 43 -25.53 38.67 19.23
N GLY A 44 -25.15 38.22 18.04
CA GLY A 44 -25.80 38.54 16.78
C GLY A 44 -25.97 37.28 15.94
N GLN A 45 -27.22 37.02 15.54
CA GLN A 45 -27.68 35.84 14.80
C GLN A 45 -26.82 35.57 13.56
N ASN A 46 -26.35 34.33 13.44
CA ASN A 46 -25.36 33.90 12.47
C ASN A 46 -26.06 33.19 11.29
N PRO A 47 -26.14 33.74 10.07
CA PRO A 47 -26.60 33.00 8.88
C PRO A 47 -25.47 32.09 8.32
N GLY A 48 -24.60 31.60 9.21
CA GLY A 48 -23.35 30.92 8.88
C GLY A 48 -23.49 29.43 8.57
N ILE A 49 -24.57 28.77 9.02
CA ILE A 49 -24.70 27.31 8.88
C ILE A 49 -25.12 26.92 7.45
N LEU A 50 -26.07 27.64 6.86
CA LEU A 50 -26.49 27.42 5.47
C LEU A 50 -25.41 27.85 4.46
N ASN A 51 -24.61 28.87 4.78
CA ASN A 51 -23.48 29.31 3.96
C ASN A 51 -22.27 28.38 4.10
N ALA A 52 -22.03 27.82 5.30
CA ALA A 52 -20.99 26.81 5.52
C ALA A 52 -21.35 25.47 4.83
N LEU A 53 -22.62 25.05 4.87
CA LEU A 53 -23.10 23.86 4.15
C LEU A 53 -23.06 24.04 2.64
N ARG A 54 -23.40 25.22 2.13
CA ARG A 54 -23.28 25.57 0.70
C ARG A 54 -21.82 25.56 0.23
N ASN A 55 -20.89 26.09 1.03
CA ASN A 55 -19.46 26.03 0.73
C ASN A 55 -18.85 24.62 0.89
N GLN A 56 -19.39 23.78 1.77
CA GLN A 56 -19.03 22.36 1.81
C GLN A 56 -19.54 21.62 0.56
N ARG A 57 -20.77 21.88 0.10
CA ARG A 57 -21.30 21.28 -1.14
C ARG A 57 -20.51 21.70 -2.38
N ALA A 58 -20.02 22.94 -2.44
CA ALA A 58 -19.11 23.40 -3.49
C ALA A 58 -17.72 22.73 -3.42
N LYS A 59 -17.20 22.44 -2.22
CA LYS A 59 -15.95 21.69 -2.02
C LYS A 59 -16.09 20.19 -2.30
N TRP A 60 -17.26 19.60 -2.07
CA TRP A 60 -17.59 18.25 -2.51
C TRP A 60 -17.80 18.17 -4.03
N GLY A 61 -18.29 19.24 -4.65
CA GLY A 61 -18.26 19.43 -6.11
C GLY A 61 -16.83 19.58 -6.67
N ALA A 62 -15.93 20.22 -5.93
CA ALA A 62 -14.50 20.30 -6.28
C ALA A 62 -13.76 18.96 -6.01
N ALA A 63 -14.20 18.18 -5.02
CA ALA A 63 -13.73 16.81 -4.79
C ALA A 63 -14.24 15.84 -5.86
N ALA A 64 -15.46 16.04 -6.37
CA ALA A 64 -15.96 15.41 -7.59
C ALA A 64 -15.24 15.90 -8.85
N GLY A 65 -14.68 17.12 -8.82
CA GLY A 65 -13.80 17.69 -9.84
C GLY A 65 -12.41 17.03 -9.95
N PHE A 66 -12.01 16.18 -8.99
CA PHE A 66 -10.84 15.31 -9.16
C PHE A 66 -11.10 14.16 -10.14
N PHE A 67 -12.37 13.88 -10.47
CA PHE A 67 -12.77 12.86 -11.43
C PHE A 67 -13.18 13.41 -12.80
N THR A 68 -13.25 14.74 -12.99
CA THR A 68 -13.70 15.37 -14.24
C THR A 68 -12.82 16.50 -14.75
N LYS A 69 -11.56 16.60 -14.32
CA LYS A 69 -10.61 17.50 -14.99
C LYS A 69 -10.12 16.90 -16.31
N GLY A 70 -11.01 16.96 -17.31
CA GLY A 70 -10.66 16.88 -18.72
C GLY A 70 -9.58 17.91 -18.99
N SER A 71 -8.36 17.41 -19.20
CA SER A 71 -7.25 18.20 -19.71
C SER A 71 -7.66 18.72 -21.08
N SER A 72 -8.01 20.00 -21.17
CA SER A 72 -7.98 20.74 -22.43
C SER A 72 -6.53 20.78 -22.89
N ARG A 73 -6.12 19.72 -23.58
CA ARG A 73 -4.84 19.62 -24.27
C ARG A 73 -4.96 20.49 -25.51
N THR A 74 -4.31 21.64 -25.48
CA THR A 74 -3.78 22.22 -26.70
C THR A 74 -2.88 21.15 -27.30
N LEU A 75 -3.24 20.67 -28.50
CA LEU A 75 -2.44 19.73 -29.28
C LEU A 75 -1.18 20.46 -29.76
N THR A 76 -0.20 20.61 -28.88
CA THR A 76 1.19 20.62 -29.34
C THR A 76 1.51 19.17 -29.63
N THR A 77 1.56 18.84 -30.91
CA THR A 77 2.09 17.59 -31.43
C THR A 77 3.56 17.51 -31.08
N ASP A 78 3.86 17.18 -29.83
CA ASP A 78 5.17 16.74 -29.43
C ASP A 78 5.25 15.27 -29.82
N ASN A 79 5.93 14.99 -30.93
CA ASN A 79 6.24 13.64 -31.36
C ASN A 79 7.16 13.02 -30.30
N THR A 80 6.59 12.54 -29.19
CA THR A 80 7.31 11.63 -28.31
C THR A 80 7.54 10.37 -29.12
N ILE A 81 8.72 10.27 -29.71
CA ILE A 81 9.26 9.03 -30.23
C ILE A 81 9.11 8.04 -29.08
N ILE A 82 8.17 7.10 -29.20
CA ILE A 82 8.12 5.92 -28.35
C ILE A 82 9.41 5.20 -28.70
N GLN A 83 10.48 5.49 -27.96
CA GLN A 83 11.74 4.78 -28.08
C GLN A 83 11.42 3.36 -27.62
N ARG A 84 11.07 2.50 -28.57
CA ARG A 84 10.79 1.08 -28.38
C ARG A 84 12.09 0.49 -27.87
N LYS A 85 12.28 0.51 -26.55
CA LYS A 85 13.48 -0.03 -25.92
C LYS A 85 13.54 -1.48 -26.33
N GLU A 86 14.49 -1.80 -27.20
CA GLU A 86 14.63 -3.13 -27.79
C GLU A 86 14.71 -4.16 -26.67
N PHE A 87 13.90 -5.21 -26.79
CA PHE A 87 13.86 -6.29 -25.83
C PHE A 87 15.15 -7.11 -25.98
N SER A 88 16.12 -6.83 -25.12
CA SER A 88 17.40 -7.55 -25.12
C SER A 88 17.28 -8.83 -24.33
N TRP A 89 17.22 -9.96 -25.03
CA TRP A 89 17.30 -11.30 -24.45
C TRP A 89 18.54 -11.50 -23.59
N GLN A 90 19.66 -10.85 -23.95
CA GLN A 90 20.89 -10.86 -23.15
C GLN A 90 20.68 -10.16 -21.79
N LYS A 91 20.07 -8.97 -21.76
CA LYS A 91 19.77 -8.29 -20.48
C LYS A 91 18.83 -9.12 -19.63
N LEU A 92 17.80 -9.72 -20.24
CA LEU A 92 16.89 -10.60 -19.54
C LEU A 92 17.61 -11.82 -18.97
N ALA A 93 18.47 -12.48 -19.76
CA ALA A 93 19.25 -13.63 -19.33
C ALA A 93 20.20 -13.27 -18.17
N TRP A 94 20.91 -12.14 -18.25
CA TRP A 94 21.78 -11.68 -17.15
C TRP A 94 21.00 -11.34 -15.89
N THR A 95 19.81 -10.72 -16.01
CA THR A 95 18.96 -10.49 -14.84
C THR A 95 18.42 -11.79 -14.24
N ALA A 96 18.01 -12.74 -15.08
CA ALA A 96 17.54 -14.05 -14.62
C ALA A 96 18.66 -14.84 -13.94
N ALA A 97 19.85 -14.86 -14.53
CA ALA A 97 21.03 -15.49 -13.97
C ALA A 97 21.47 -14.84 -12.66
N GLY A 98 21.44 -13.51 -12.56
CA GLY A 98 21.73 -12.80 -11.33
C GLY A 98 20.74 -13.13 -10.21
N VAL A 99 19.43 -13.18 -10.52
CA VAL A 99 18.40 -13.57 -9.55
C VAL A 99 18.55 -15.02 -9.12
N ALA A 100 18.76 -15.94 -10.08
CA ALA A 100 18.95 -17.36 -9.79
C ALA A 100 20.23 -17.62 -8.97
N GLY A 101 21.34 -16.96 -9.33
CA GLY A 101 22.60 -17.05 -8.60
C GLY A 101 22.48 -16.50 -7.19
N THR A 102 21.76 -15.39 -7.00
CA THR A 102 21.49 -14.85 -5.66
C THR A 102 20.60 -15.79 -4.85
N ALA A 103 19.60 -16.42 -5.47
CA ALA A 103 18.76 -17.41 -4.81
C ALA A 103 19.57 -18.63 -4.34
N LEU A 104 20.46 -19.15 -5.18
CA LEU A 104 21.38 -20.24 -4.81
C LEU A 104 22.37 -19.82 -3.72
N ALA A 105 22.90 -18.59 -3.79
CA ALA A 105 23.80 -18.07 -2.76
C ALA A 105 23.09 -17.91 -1.41
N VAL A 106 21.87 -17.38 -1.41
CA VAL A 106 21.04 -17.28 -0.20
C VAL A 106 20.69 -18.68 0.32
N ASP A 107 20.34 -19.61 -0.56
CA ASP A 107 20.12 -21.00 -0.17
C ASP A 107 21.39 -21.56 0.49
N THR A 108 22.51 -21.63 -0.21
CA THR A 108 23.77 -22.15 0.37
C THR A 108 24.25 -21.47 1.66
N ILE A 109 23.98 -20.18 1.86
CA ILE A 109 24.39 -19.44 3.07
C ILE A 109 23.42 -19.64 4.24
N PHE A 110 22.11 -19.70 3.98
CA PHE A 110 21.08 -19.75 5.02
C PHE A 110 20.42 -21.14 5.19
N ASN A 111 20.63 -22.07 4.25
CA ASN A 111 20.01 -23.38 4.16
C ASN A 111 20.87 -24.46 4.84
N ARG A 112 21.19 -24.28 6.13
CA ARG A 112 21.85 -25.32 6.94
C ARG A 112 20.85 -26.24 7.66
N ASP A 113 19.59 -25.80 7.80
CA ASP A 113 18.48 -26.53 8.44
C ASP A 113 17.27 -26.67 7.48
N THR A 114 17.48 -27.23 6.29
CA THR A 114 16.38 -27.58 5.36
C THR A 114 15.63 -28.79 5.88
N ARG A 115 14.32 -28.84 5.67
CA ARG A 115 13.52 -30.02 5.99
C ARG A 115 13.83 -31.19 5.04
N ASP A 116 13.57 -32.41 5.51
CA ASP A 116 13.45 -33.61 4.68
C ASP A 116 12.49 -33.40 3.49
N PRO A 117 12.73 -34.08 2.35
CA PRO A 117 11.89 -33.94 1.16
C PRO A 117 10.41 -34.23 1.46
N LEU A 118 9.53 -33.46 0.81
CA LEU A 118 8.07 -33.59 0.95
C LEU A 118 7.60 -35.00 0.56
N THR A 119 6.74 -35.60 1.39
CA THR A 119 6.05 -36.84 1.03
C THR A 119 5.07 -36.58 -0.11
N ASN A 120 4.74 -37.61 -0.90
CA ASN A 120 3.87 -37.47 -2.08
C ASN A 120 2.51 -36.84 -1.73
N GLY A 121 1.91 -37.20 -0.59
CA GLY A 121 0.66 -36.62 -0.10
C GLY A 121 0.80 -35.14 0.29
N GLU A 122 1.89 -34.78 0.98
CA GLU A 122 2.17 -33.37 1.31
C GLU A 122 2.30 -32.50 0.05
N ARG A 123 2.99 -33.02 -0.97
CA ARG A 123 3.20 -32.30 -2.24
C ARG A 123 1.90 -32.09 -3.00
N GLU A 124 1.03 -33.10 -3.05
CA GLU A 124 -0.27 -33.02 -3.73
C GLU A 124 -1.21 -32.04 -3.03
N TYR A 125 -1.25 -32.06 -1.70
CA TYR A 125 -2.03 -31.11 -0.91
C TYR A 125 -1.55 -29.67 -1.07
N LEU A 126 -0.22 -29.48 -1.05
CA LEU A 126 0.39 -28.17 -1.29
C LEU A 126 0.06 -27.68 -2.70
N ASN A 127 0.28 -28.51 -3.72
CA ASN A 127 0.02 -28.15 -5.11
C ASN A 127 -1.45 -27.78 -5.34
N SER A 128 -2.39 -28.58 -4.83
CA SER A 128 -3.83 -28.29 -4.96
C SER A 128 -4.22 -26.97 -4.28
N SER A 129 -3.69 -26.68 -3.09
CA SER A 129 -3.92 -25.40 -2.39
C SER A 129 -3.41 -24.20 -3.21
N PHE A 130 -2.20 -24.31 -3.78
CA PHE A 130 -1.64 -23.28 -4.66
C PHE A 130 -2.40 -23.14 -5.98
N MET A 131 -2.91 -24.24 -6.55
CA MET A 131 -3.75 -24.21 -7.76
C MET A 131 -5.07 -23.50 -7.51
N TYR A 132 -5.77 -23.79 -6.42
CA TYR A 132 -6.98 -23.06 -6.04
C TYR A 132 -6.70 -21.58 -5.79
N THR A 133 -5.60 -21.27 -5.12
CA THR A 133 -5.18 -19.88 -4.87
C THR A 133 -4.93 -19.14 -6.18
N GLY A 134 -4.13 -19.72 -7.08
CA GLY A 134 -3.82 -19.12 -8.38
C GLY A 134 -5.07 -18.95 -9.25
N ALA A 135 -5.96 -19.94 -9.26
CA ALA A 135 -7.25 -19.86 -9.94
C ALA A 135 -8.12 -18.75 -9.37
N GLY A 136 -8.16 -18.58 -8.04
CA GLY A 136 -8.91 -17.54 -7.35
C GLY A 136 -8.40 -16.15 -7.71
N VAL A 137 -7.11 -15.90 -7.50
CA VAL A 137 -6.48 -14.62 -7.88
C VAL A 137 -6.71 -14.31 -9.37
N GLY A 138 -6.57 -15.30 -10.25
CA GLY A 138 -6.84 -15.15 -11.68
C GLY A 138 -8.30 -14.79 -11.98
N LEU A 139 -9.24 -15.50 -11.38
CA LEU A 139 -10.67 -15.24 -11.49
C LEU A 139 -11.02 -13.85 -10.98
N THR A 140 -10.52 -13.48 -9.80
CA THR A 140 -10.69 -12.17 -9.17
C THR A 140 -10.17 -11.05 -10.07
N ALA A 141 -9.00 -11.22 -10.70
CA ALA A 141 -8.45 -10.24 -11.63
C ALA A 141 -9.31 -10.05 -12.89
N ILE A 142 -9.81 -11.16 -13.47
CA ILE A 142 -10.72 -11.13 -14.63
C ILE A 142 -12.03 -10.45 -14.23
N ALA A 143 -12.64 -10.88 -13.13
CA ALA A 143 -13.88 -10.32 -12.61
C ALA A 143 -13.74 -8.82 -12.32
N ALA A 144 -12.67 -8.38 -11.66
CA ALA A 144 -12.43 -6.97 -11.34
C ALA A 144 -12.30 -6.13 -12.63
N ARG A 145 -11.60 -6.65 -13.64
CA ARG A 145 -11.48 -6.02 -14.96
C ARG A 145 -12.83 -5.92 -15.68
N THR A 146 -13.67 -6.96 -15.60
CA THR A 146 -15.01 -6.94 -16.22
C THR A 146 -15.94 -5.95 -15.53
N LEU A 147 -15.93 -5.90 -14.18
CA LEU A 147 -16.70 -4.93 -13.39
C LEU A 147 -16.31 -3.48 -13.70
N PHE A 148 -15.02 -3.24 -13.89
CA PHE A 148 -14.50 -1.95 -14.31
C PHE A 148 -14.95 -1.59 -15.73
N ARG A 149 -14.78 -2.50 -16.71
CA ARG A 149 -15.14 -2.28 -18.12
C ARG A 149 -16.63 -2.02 -18.31
N ASN A 150 -17.48 -2.72 -17.55
CA ASN A 150 -18.94 -2.59 -17.67
C ASN A 150 -19.50 -1.32 -17.00
N GLY A 151 -18.64 -0.48 -16.39
CA GLY A 151 -19.07 0.73 -15.69
C GLY A 151 -19.91 0.46 -14.45
N VAL A 152 -20.08 -0.80 -14.05
CA VAL A 152 -20.82 -1.21 -12.85
C VAL A 152 -20.14 -0.65 -11.61
N ALA A 153 -18.80 -0.72 -11.56
CA ALA A 153 -18.02 -0.10 -10.49
C ALA A 153 -18.31 1.41 -10.37
N PHE A 154 -18.40 2.12 -11.49
CA PHE A 154 -18.70 3.55 -11.52
C PHE A 154 -20.14 3.85 -11.08
N ARG A 155 -21.12 3.07 -11.54
CA ARG A 155 -22.54 3.25 -11.19
C ARG A 155 -22.81 3.00 -9.71
N ILE A 156 -22.22 1.96 -9.13
CA ILE A 156 -22.42 1.62 -7.72
C ILE A 156 -21.64 2.61 -6.82
N MET A 157 -20.43 3.01 -7.21
CA MET A 157 -19.65 4.03 -6.50
C MET A 157 -20.29 5.41 -6.53
N ALA A 158 -20.90 5.82 -7.65
CA ALA A 158 -21.61 7.09 -7.77
C ALA A 158 -22.93 7.11 -7.00
N ALA A 159 -23.57 5.96 -6.78
CA ALA A 159 -24.80 5.85 -6.00
C ALA A 159 -24.53 5.95 -4.49
N ASN A 160 -23.70 5.07 -3.93
CA ASN A 160 -23.33 5.08 -2.50
C ASN A 160 -21.98 4.35 -2.27
N PRO A 161 -20.85 5.08 -2.10
CA PRO A 161 -19.55 4.47 -1.86
C PRO A 161 -19.52 3.53 -0.64
N TRP A 162 -20.25 3.88 0.43
CA TRP A 162 -20.36 3.08 1.65
C TRP A 162 -21.09 1.75 1.43
N VAL A 163 -22.04 1.71 0.52
CA VAL A 163 -22.77 0.48 0.19
C VAL A 163 -21.87 -0.46 -0.59
N VAL A 164 -21.06 0.05 -1.51
CA VAL A 164 -20.07 -0.76 -2.25
C VAL A 164 -19.07 -1.38 -1.28
N LEU A 165 -18.47 -0.55 -0.43
CA LEU A 165 -17.46 -0.99 0.53
C LEU A 165 -18.04 -1.90 1.60
N GLY A 166 -19.24 -1.59 2.11
CA GLY A 166 -19.92 -2.40 3.12
C GLY A 166 -20.37 -3.75 2.57
N ILE A 167 -21.02 -3.79 1.40
CA ILE A 167 -21.48 -5.04 0.79
C ILE A 167 -20.31 -5.91 0.34
N SER A 168 -19.25 -5.33 -0.23
CA SER A 168 -18.10 -6.12 -0.64
C SER A 168 -17.34 -6.68 0.56
N LEU A 169 -17.23 -5.93 1.66
CA LEU A 169 -16.58 -6.37 2.89
C LEU A 169 -17.41 -7.42 3.64
N VAL A 170 -18.70 -7.15 3.89
CA VAL A 170 -19.58 -8.11 4.58
C VAL A 170 -19.80 -9.34 3.71
N GLY A 171 -19.94 -9.15 2.39
CA GLY A 171 -20.03 -10.23 1.42
C GLY A 171 -18.77 -11.10 1.39
N SER A 172 -17.57 -10.51 1.40
CA SER A 172 -16.33 -11.29 1.43
C SER A 172 -16.17 -12.06 2.74
N ILE A 173 -16.46 -11.45 3.89
CA ILE A 173 -16.42 -12.15 5.19
C ILE A 173 -17.48 -13.26 5.25
N GLY A 174 -18.71 -12.98 4.82
CA GLY A 174 -19.81 -13.94 4.83
C GLY A 174 -19.57 -15.13 3.91
N SER A 175 -19.03 -14.89 2.71
CA SER A 175 -18.67 -15.95 1.76
C SER A 175 -17.45 -16.76 2.22
N MET A 176 -16.45 -16.12 2.83
CA MET A 176 -15.31 -16.78 3.47
C MET A 176 -15.76 -17.71 4.61
N MET A 177 -16.62 -17.21 5.50
CA MET A 177 -17.24 -18.03 6.55
C MET A 177 -18.04 -19.18 5.94
N GLY A 178 -18.78 -18.91 4.86
CA GLY A 178 -19.49 -19.92 4.09
C GLY A 178 -18.57 -21.05 3.60
N VAL A 179 -17.36 -20.74 3.12
CA VAL A 179 -16.39 -21.75 2.71
C VAL A 179 -15.88 -22.56 3.91
N TYR A 180 -15.56 -21.92 5.02
CA TYR A 180 -15.04 -22.60 6.22
C TYR A 180 -16.07 -23.49 6.91
N TYR A 181 -17.34 -23.09 6.94
CA TYR A 181 -18.42 -23.89 7.51
C TYR A 181 -18.99 -24.93 6.55
N THR A 182 -18.72 -24.83 5.24
CA THR A 182 -19.21 -25.83 4.29
C THR A 182 -18.29 -27.04 4.29
N PRO A 183 -18.80 -28.23 4.64
CA PRO A 183 -17.99 -29.43 4.68
C PRO A 183 -17.61 -29.88 3.25
N PRO A 184 -16.43 -30.50 3.05
CA PRO A 184 -15.91 -30.88 1.73
C PRO A 184 -16.82 -31.81 0.92
N GLU A 185 -17.78 -32.51 1.55
CA GLU A 185 -18.77 -33.39 0.90
C GLU A 185 -19.73 -32.64 -0.01
N ARG A 186 -19.86 -31.33 0.13
CA ARG A 186 -20.71 -30.49 -0.74
C ARG A 186 -19.83 -29.62 -1.63
N PRO A 187 -19.14 -30.20 -2.63
CA PRO A 187 -18.18 -29.47 -3.45
C PRO A 187 -18.82 -28.29 -4.19
N ILE A 188 -20.05 -28.46 -4.67
CA ILE A 188 -20.79 -27.41 -5.39
C ILE A 188 -21.04 -26.19 -4.49
N GLN A 189 -21.53 -26.41 -3.27
CA GLN A 189 -21.81 -25.32 -2.33
C GLN A 189 -20.51 -24.61 -1.91
N LYS A 190 -19.45 -25.39 -1.66
CA LYS A 190 -18.14 -24.87 -1.28
C LYS A 190 -17.51 -24.02 -2.39
N HIS A 191 -17.55 -24.49 -3.63
CA HIS A 191 -17.10 -23.72 -4.78
C HIS A 191 -17.98 -22.50 -5.07
N LEU A 192 -19.29 -22.56 -4.82
CA LEU A 192 -20.16 -21.40 -4.96
C LEU A 192 -19.80 -20.30 -3.95
N CYS A 193 -19.56 -20.67 -2.69
CA CYS A 193 -19.09 -19.73 -1.68
C CYS A 193 -17.71 -19.16 -2.03
N TRP A 194 -16.80 -19.98 -2.55
CA TRP A 194 -15.49 -19.54 -3.03
C TRP A 194 -15.59 -18.59 -4.24
N LEU A 195 -16.48 -18.86 -5.20
CA LEU A 195 -16.76 -17.96 -6.31
C LEU A 195 -17.36 -16.64 -5.84
N ALA A 196 -18.28 -16.68 -4.88
CA ALA A 196 -18.86 -15.49 -4.28
C ALA A 196 -17.78 -14.65 -3.59
N PHE A 197 -16.89 -15.29 -2.82
CA PHE A 197 -15.74 -14.66 -2.20
C PHE A 197 -14.87 -13.93 -3.24
N ASN A 198 -14.46 -14.63 -4.30
CA ASN A 198 -13.71 -14.05 -5.42
C ASN A 198 -14.43 -12.87 -6.07
N GLY A 199 -15.76 -12.97 -6.24
CA GLY A 199 -16.58 -11.88 -6.76
C GLY A 199 -16.58 -10.62 -5.88
N PHE A 200 -16.68 -10.79 -4.56
CA PHE A 200 -16.62 -9.66 -3.61
C PHE A 200 -15.21 -9.06 -3.52
N GLN A 201 -14.16 -9.88 -3.59
CA GLN A 201 -12.78 -9.41 -3.68
C GLN A 201 -12.56 -8.61 -4.97
N ALA A 202 -13.09 -9.09 -6.10
CA ALA A 202 -13.04 -8.38 -7.37
C ALA A 202 -13.75 -7.03 -7.33
N ALA A 203 -14.91 -6.95 -6.68
CA ALA A 203 -15.62 -5.69 -6.46
C ALA A 203 -14.79 -4.69 -5.64
N THR A 204 -14.11 -5.17 -4.59
CA THR A 204 -13.23 -4.37 -3.73
C THR A 204 -11.97 -3.88 -4.48
N LEU A 205 -11.44 -4.70 -5.39
CA LEU A 205 -10.26 -4.36 -6.20
C LEU A 205 -10.58 -3.51 -7.43
N SER A 206 -11.83 -3.51 -7.91
CA SER A 206 -12.24 -2.80 -9.12
C SER A 206 -11.82 -1.30 -9.16
N PRO A 207 -11.91 -0.53 -8.06
CA PRO A 207 -11.44 0.86 -8.04
C PRO A 207 -9.95 1.05 -8.37
N LEU A 208 -9.10 0.04 -8.15
CA LEU A 208 -7.68 0.14 -8.48
C LEU A 208 -7.45 0.26 -9.99
N PHE A 209 -8.38 -0.22 -10.82
CA PHE A 209 -8.28 -0.12 -12.28
C PHE A 209 -8.45 1.33 -12.82
N PHE A 210 -8.84 2.29 -11.97
CA PHE A 210 -8.75 3.72 -12.32
C PHE A 210 -7.29 4.22 -12.37
N LEU A 211 -6.35 3.52 -11.74
CA LEU A 211 -4.93 3.84 -11.82
C LEU A 211 -4.33 3.41 -13.16
N ASN A 212 -3.15 3.93 -13.49
CA ASN A 212 -2.49 3.61 -14.75
C ASN A 212 -2.23 2.08 -14.85
N PRO A 213 -2.68 1.40 -15.92
CA PRO A 213 -2.52 -0.05 -16.09
C PRO A 213 -1.06 -0.51 -16.03
N ALA A 214 -0.11 0.36 -16.39
CA ALA A 214 1.32 0.06 -16.28
C ALA A 214 1.81 -0.01 -14.82
N ILE A 215 1.13 0.64 -13.87
CA ILE A 215 1.43 0.51 -12.44
C ILE A 215 0.90 -0.83 -11.92
N LEU A 216 -0.34 -1.18 -12.29
CA LEU A 216 -0.96 -2.45 -11.87
C LEU A 216 -0.16 -3.65 -12.39
N SER A 217 0.26 -3.64 -13.66
CA SER A 217 1.03 -4.75 -14.22
C SER A 217 2.39 -4.94 -13.55
N ARG A 218 3.09 -3.83 -13.24
CA ARG A 218 4.35 -3.87 -12.48
C ARG A 218 4.13 -4.38 -11.06
N ALA A 219 3.10 -3.90 -10.38
CA ALA A 219 2.75 -4.35 -9.04
C ALA A 219 2.42 -5.85 -9.00
N ALA A 220 1.67 -6.34 -9.98
CA ALA A 220 1.35 -7.76 -10.12
C ALA A 220 2.62 -8.61 -10.31
N LEU A 221 3.52 -8.20 -11.20
CA LEU A 221 4.79 -8.89 -11.42
C LEU A 221 5.65 -8.94 -10.15
N TYR A 222 5.77 -7.83 -9.42
CA TYR A 222 6.50 -7.80 -8.15
C TYR A 222 5.85 -8.67 -7.08
N THR A 223 4.53 -8.72 -7.04
CA THR A 223 3.77 -9.56 -6.10
C THR A 223 3.99 -11.04 -6.38
N VAL A 224 3.90 -11.46 -7.65
CA VAL A 224 4.16 -12.86 -8.05
C VAL A 224 5.59 -13.27 -7.71
N GLY A 225 6.57 -12.42 -7.99
CA GLY A 225 7.97 -12.68 -7.62
C GLY A 225 8.14 -12.82 -6.11
N MET A 226 7.61 -11.87 -5.33
CA MET A 226 7.71 -11.88 -3.87
C MET A 226 7.01 -13.10 -3.26
N VAL A 227 5.73 -13.34 -3.60
CA VAL A 227 4.96 -14.47 -3.08
C VAL A 227 5.61 -15.79 -3.49
N GLY A 228 6.08 -15.92 -4.74
CA GLY A 228 6.75 -17.12 -5.22
C GLY A 228 8.04 -17.42 -4.44
N SER A 229 8.90 -16.41 -4.23
CA SER A 229 10.12 -16.56 -3.44
C SER A 229 9.84 -16.86 -1.97
N LEU A 230 8.88 -16.18 -1.36
CA LEU A 230 8.48 -16.40 0.03
C LEU A 230 7.83 -17.77 0.25
N SER A 231 7.01 -18.22 -0.70
CA SER A 231 6.42 -19.57 -0.69
C SER A 231 7.48 -20.65 -0.84
N TYR A 232 8.50 -20.44 -1.69
CA TYR A 232 9.64 -21.35 -1.79
C TYR A 232 10.36 -21.50 -0.45
N ILE A 233 10.71 -20.38 0.19
CA ILE A 233 11.35 -20.37 1.52
C ILE A 233 10.45 -20.99 2.59
N GLY A 234 9.14 -20.73 2.54
CA GLY A 234 8.17 -21.33 3.47
C GLY A 234 8.05 -22.84 3.31
N ALA A 235 8.14 -23.35 2.08
CA ALA A 235 8.08 -24.78 1.78
C ALA A 235 9.38 -25.52 2.11
N THR A 236 10.54 -24.86 2.02
CA THR A 236 11.85 -25.46 2.34
C THR A 236 12.25 -25.30 3.80
N ALA A 237 11.67 -24.35 4.53
CA ALA A 237 11.99 -24.10 5.93
C ALA A 237 11.67 -25.29 6.85
N THR A 238 12.49 -25.43 7.89
CA THR A 238 12.32 -26.42 8.95
C THR A 238 10.94 -26.31 9.60
N THR A 239 10.37 -27.48 9.90
CA THR A 239 9.00 -27.63 10.44
C THR A 239 8.77 -26.71 11.65
N ASP A 240 7.61 -26.04 11.69
CA ASP A 240 7.10 -25.19 12.77
C ASP A 240 7.84 -23.85 13.00
N ARG A 241 8.93 -23.55 12.29
CA ARG A 241 9.72 -22.32 12.51
C ARG A 241 8.92 -21.03 12.26
N TYR A 242 8.05 -21.01 11.26
CA TYR A 242 7.21 -19.83 10.97
C TYR A 242 5.83 -19.91 11.63
N LEU A 243 5.41 -21.06 12.16
CA LEU A 243 4.14 -21.16 12.87
C LEU A 243 4.10 -20.34 14.17
N TYR A 244 5.25 -20.16 14.84
CA TYR A 244 5.38 -19.27 16.00
C TYR A 244 5.20 -17.78 15.67
N LEU A 245 5.29 -17.39 14.40
CA LEU A 245 5.11 -16.01 13.99
C LEU A 245 3.64 -15.55 14.01
N GLY A 246 2.68 -16.46 14.20
CA GLY A 246 1.25 -16.12 14.14
C GLY A 246 0.84 -14.96 15.05
N ALA A 247 1.31 -14.94 16.31
CA ALA A 247 0.99 -13.87 17.24
C ALA A 247 1.61 -12.51 16.87
N PRO A 248 2.93 -12.41 16.56
CA PRO A 248 3.52 -11.19 15.99
C PRO A 248 2.86 -10.72 14.68
N LEU A 249 2.49 -11.65 13.80
CA LEU A 249 1.86 -11.37 12.51
C LEU A 249 0.47 -10.74 12.69
N LEU A 250 -0.37 -11.31 13.55
CA LEU A 250 -1.67 -10.75 13.89
C LEU A 250 -1.54 -9.36 14.51
N ALA A 251 -0.60 -9.16 15.44
CA ALA A 251 -0.33 -7.84 16.00
C ALA A 251 0.05 -6.82 14.90
N GLY A 252 0.92 -7.21 13.97
CA GLY A 252 1.28 -6.39 12.82
C GLY A 252 0.07 -6.03 11.94
N VAL A 253 -0.78 -7.01 11.61
CA VAL A 253 -1.99 -6.76 10.79
C VAL A 253 -2.98 -5.84 11.50
N THR A 254 -3.15 -5.95 12.82
CA THR A 254 -4.06 -5.04 13.54
C THR A 254 -3.60 -3.58 13.46
N ILE A 255 -2.29 -3.33 13.60
CA ILE A 255 -1.72 -1.99 13.46
C ILE A 255 -1.94 -1.47 12.04
N VAL A 256 -1.72 -2.31 11.04
CA VAL A 256 -1.91 -1.98 9.63
C VAL A 256 -3.39 -1.70 9.31
N ALA A 257 -4.30 -2.52 9.83
CA ALA A 257 -5.75 -2.38 9.63
C ALA A 257 -6.26 -1.09 10.29
N LEU A 258 -5.88 -0.83 11.54
CA LEU A 258 -6.22 0.40 12.25
C LEU A 258 -5.66 1.63 11.53
N SER A 259 -4.43 1.55 11.02
CA SER A 259 -3.83 2.63 10.22
C SER A 259 -4.55 2.85 8.89
N SER A 260 -5.13 1.80 8.30
CA SER A 260 -5.88 1.90 7.03
C SER A 260 -7.29 2.47 7.24
N LEU A 261 -7.89 2.24 8.41
CA LEU A 261 -9.19 2.77 8.81
C LEU A 261 -9.11 4.19 9.41
N ALA A 262 -7.96 4.58 9.97
CA ALA A 262 -7.76 5.89 10.60
C ALA A 262 -8.12 7.08 9.69
N PRO A 263 -7.75 7.13 8.39
CA PRO A 263 -8.11 8.24 7.50
C PRO A 263 -9.63 8.36 7.25
N MET A 264 -10.38 7.27 7.42
CA MET A 264 -11.82 7.20 7.19
C MET A 264 -12.61 7.76 8.38
N ILE A 265 -12.09 7.62 9.59
CA ILE A 265 -12.76 8.02 10.85
C ILE A 265 -12.25 9.39 11.33
N LEU A 266 -10.98 9.75 11.04
CA LEU A 266 -10.36 10.96 11.55
C LEU A 266 -10.53 12.19 10.62
N PRO A 267 -10.93 13.37 11.16
CA PRO A 267 -10.98 14.63 10.41
C PRO A 267 -9.59 15.03 9.88
N MET A 268 -9.57 15.70 8.72
CA MET A 268 -8.37 16.07 7.96
C MET A 268 -7.26 16.78 8.77
N GLY A 269 -7.58 17.41 9.90
CA GLY A 269 -6.64 18.13 10.75
C GLY A 269 -5.76 17.25 11.65
N LEU A 270 -6.18 16.01 11.95
CA LEU A 270 -5.38 15.05 12.73
C LEU A 270 -4.52 14.13 11.86
N ARG A 271 -4.62 14.26 10.52
CA ARG A 271 -3.83 13.49 9.55
C ARG A 271 -2.36 13.92 9.49
N ALA A 272 -1.95 14.94 10.23
CA ALA A 272 -0.55 15.39 10.30
C ALA A 272 0.30 14.61 11.32
N LEU A 273 -0.31 13.79 12.20
CA LEU A 273 0.43 12.83 13.03
C LEU A 273 0.94 11.59 12.24
N VAL A 274 0.94 11.68 10.91
CA VAL A 274 1.29 10.62 9.95
C VAL A 274 2.81 10.63 9.67
N PHE A 275 3.62 10.63 10.73
CA PHE A 275 5.01 10.13 10.62
C PHE A 275 5.07 8.62 10.27
N THR A 276 3.89 8.00 10.10
CA THR A 276 3.62 6.57 9.93
C THR A 276 3.36 6.15 8.47
N GLU A 277 3.34 7.04 7.47
CA GLU A 277 2.96 6.64 6.09
C GLU A 277 3.94 5.62 5.50
N SER A 278 5.25 5.85 5.61
CA SER A 278 6.26 4.89 5.14
C SER A 278 6.32 3.63 6.02
N ILE A 279 6.26 3.77 7.35
CA ILE A 279 6.33 2.62 8.27
C ILE A 279 5.11 1.69 8.10
N SER A 280 3.92 2.25 7.90
CA SER A 280 2.70 1.47 7.72
C SER A 280 2.66 0.82 6.34
N ILE A 281 3.16 1.51 5.31
CA ILE A 281 3.19 0.99 3.94
C ILE A 281 4.22 -0.13 3.79
N TYR A 282 5.48 0.09 4.19
CA TYR A 282 6.53 -0.92 4.11
C TYR A 282 6.40 -1.99 5.22
N GLY A 283 5.97 -1.60 6.42
CA GLY A 283 5.72 -2.54 7.53
C GLY A 283 4.58 -3.50 7.23
N GLY A 284 3.48 -3.02 6.63
CA GLY A 284 2.43 -3.93 6.18
C GLY A 284 2.90 -4.91 5.10
N LEU A 285 3.86 -4.51 4.25
CA LEU A 285 4.39 -5.40 3.21
C LEU A 285 5.23 -6.52 3.85
N ALA A 286 6.01 -6.18 4.87
CA ALA A 286 6.76 -7.16 5.66
C ALA A 286 5.82 -8.11 6.42
N VAL A 287 4.75 -7.59 7.02
CA VAL A 287 3.76 -8.39 7.74
C VAL A 287 3.06 -9.37 6.78
N PHE A 288 2.53 -8.90 5.65
CA PHE A 288 1.88 -9.79 4.69
C PHE A 288 2.86 -10.77 4.03
N GLY A 289 4.11 -10.36 3.81
CA GLY A 289 5.17 -11.28 3.40
C GLY A 289 5.42 -12.39 4.44
N GLY A 290 5.38 -12.06 5.73
CA GLY A 290 5.45 -13.04 6.80
C GLY A 290 4.21 -13.92 6.90
N PHE A 291 3.02 -13.42 6.55
CA PHE A 291 1.81 -14.25 6.45
C PHE A 291 1.95 -15.30 5.34
N VAL A 292 2.51 -14.97 4.18
CA VAL A 292 2.81 -15.96 3.13
C VAL A 292 3.70 -17.09 3.65
N LEU A 293 4.72 -16.78 4.47
CA LEU A 293 5.58 -17.78 5.12
C LEU A 293 4.81 -18.65 6.11
N TYR A 294 4.00 -18.01 6.96
CA TYR A 294 3.17 -18.67 7.96
C TYR A 294 2.14 -19.60 7.30
N ASP A 295 1.40 -19.12 6.31
CA ASP A 295 0.38 -19.85 5.59
C ASP A 295 0.96 -21.00 4.78
N THR A 296 2.12 -20.82 4.15
CA THR A 296 2.83 -21.92 3.48
C THR A 296 3.18 -23.03 4.48
N GLN A 297 3.74 -22.70 5.65
CA GLN A 297 4.02 -23.72 6.67
C GLN A 297 2.77 -24.35 7.25
N LYS A 298 1.71 -23.56 7.45
CA LYS A 298 0.40 -24.05 7.92
C LYS A 298 -0.19 -25.06 6.95
N ILE A 299 -0.11 -24.82 5.64
CA ILE A 299 -0.51 -25.77 4.59
C ILE A 299 0.30 -27.07 4.72
N LEU A 300 1.62 -26.99 4.84
CA LEU A 300 2.46 -28.18 5.00
C LEU A 300 2.10 -28.97 6.27
N LYS A 301 1.84 -28.28 7.38
CA LYS A 301 1.44 -28.93 8.64
C LYS A 301 0.09 -29.64 8.51
N HIS A 302 -0.89 -28.96 7.93
CA HIS A 302 -2.20 -29.55 7.66
C HIS A 302 -2.14 -30.70 6.66
N ALA A 303 -1.23 -30.66 5.69
CA ALA A 303 -0.98 -31.76 4.78
C ALA A 303 -0.49 -33.01 5.51
N ARG A 304 0.44 -32.88 6.47
CA ARG A 304 0.89 -34.00 7.32
C ARG A 304 -0.20 -34.55 8.19
N MET A 305 -0.97 -33.67 8.83
CA MET A 305 -2.09 -34.08 9.67
C MET A 305 -3.16 -34.82 8.83
N SER A 306 -3.35 -34.41 7.58
CA SER A 306 -4.23 -35.10 6.63
C SER A 306 -3.69 -36.45 6.19
N GLU A 307 -2.38 -36.56 5.93
CA GLU A 307 -1.73 -37.82 5.56
C GLU A 307 -1.74 -38.83 6.70
N GLN A 308 -1.62 -38.36 7.95
CA GLN A 308 -1.72 -39.17 9.16
C GLN A 308 -3.17 -39.54 9.54
N GLY A 309 -4.18 -39.09 8.77
CA GLY A 309 -5.60 -39.32 9.05
C GLY A 309 -6.13 -38.58 10.28
N LEU A 310 -5.36 -37.66 10.85
CA LEU A 310 -5.73 -36.86 12.02
C LEU A 310 -6.65 -35.68 11.67
N MET A 311 -6.66 -35.27 10.40
CA MET A 311 -7.50 -34.19 9.89
C MET A 311 -7.98 -34.52 8.47
N ARG A 312 -9.10 -33.95 8.04
CA ARG A 312 -9.50 -34.07 6.64
C ARG A 312 -8.87 -32.94 5.83
N GLY A 313 -8.23 -33.29 4.73
CA GLY A 313 -7.62 -32.33 3.83
C GLY A 313 -8.66 -31.44 3.14
N ASP A 314 -8.56 -30.13 3.37
CA ASP A 314 -9.40 -29.09 2.78
C ASP A 314 -8.54 -28.03 2.08
N PRO A 315 -7.93 -28.35 0.90
CA PRO A 315 -6.97 -27.46 0.24
C PRO A 315 -7.59 -26.10 -0.15
N LEU A 316 -8.90 -26.07 -0.38
CA LEU A 316 -9.62 -24.84 -0.71
C LEU A 316 -9.75 -23.89 0.50
N ASN A 317 -9.80 -24.40 1.74
CA ASN A 317 -9.83 -23.54 2.93
C ASN A 317 -8.49 -22.82 3.10
N GLU A 318 -7.39 -23.52 2.87
CA GLU A 318 -6.05 -22.91 2.92
C GLU A 318 -5.81 -21.96 1.76
N ALA A 319 -6.39 -22.25 0.58
CA ALA A 319 -6.28 -21.37 -0.57
C ALA A 319 -6.85 -19.96 -0.32
N ILE A 320 -7.89 -19.83 0.53
CA ILE A 320 -8.46 -18.52 0.86
C ILE A 320 -7.49 -17.64 1.62
N SER A 321 -6.79 -18.18 2.63
CA SER A 321 -5.87 -17.37 3.43
C SER A 321 -4.67 -16.93 2.58
N LEU A 322 -4.12 -17.85 1.79
CA LEU A 322 -3.05 -17.54 0.85
C LEU A 322 -3.48 -16.54 -0.24
N GLU A 323 -4.72 -16.65 -0.74
CA GLU A 323 -5.30 -15.70 -1.70
C GLU A 323 -5.40 -14.29 -1.10
N LEU A 324 -5.84 -14.17 0.15
CA LEU A 324 -5.92 -12.90 0.87
C LEU A 324 -4.55 -12.26 1.04
N ASP A 325 -3.52 -13.03 1.38
CA ASP A 325 -2.15 -12.51 1.49
C ASP A 325 -1.64 -11.96 0.17
N ILE A 326 -1.87 -12.68 -0.93
CA ILE A 326 -1.49 -12.22 -2.27
C ILE A 326 -2.19 -10.90 -2.61
N ILE A 327 -3.50 -10.83 -2.38
CA ILE A 327 -4.30 -9.63 -2.63
C ILE A 327 -3.79 -8.45 -1.77
N ASN A 328 -3.49 -8.69 -0.49
CA ASN A 328 -2.99 -7.67 0.43
C ASN A 328 -1.60 -7.14 0.03
N ILE A 329 -0.68 -8.02 -0.37
CA ILE A 329 0.64 -7.64 -0.92
C ILE A 329 0.44 -6.84 -2.21
N PHE A 330 -0.44 -7.28 -3.10
CA PHE A 330 -0.71 -6.60 -4.37
C PHE A 330 -1.23 -5.18 -4.17
N ILE A 331 -2.27 -4.98 -3.37
CA ILE A 331 -2.84 -3.66 -3.07
C ILE A 331 -1.75 -2.72 -2.55
N ARG A 332 -0.91 -3.22 -1.66
CA ARG A 332 0.18 -2.46 -1.05
C ARG A 332 1.27 -2.10 -2.05
N MET A 333 1.63 -3.03 -2.94
CA MET A 333 2.57 -2.77 -4.02
C MET A 333 2.02 -1.72 -4.99
N VAL A 334 0.72 -1.79 -5.32
CA VAL A 334 0.03 -0.76 -6.13
C VAL A 334 0.10 0.60 -5.45
N GLN A 335 -0.17 0.68 -4.14
CA GLN A 335 -0.07 1.93 -3.37
C GLN A 335 1.34 2.52 -3.41
N ILE A 336 2.38 1.71 -3.15
CA ILE A 336 3.79 2.13 -3.18
C ILE A 336 4.13 2.74 -4.56
N LEU A 337 3.80 2.03 -5.63
CA LEU A 337 4.12 2.46 -6.99
C LEU A 337 3.30 3.69 -7.42
N ALA A 338 2.04 3.78 -6.99
CA ALA A 338 1.20 4.94 -7.25
C ALA A 338 1.76 6.20 -6.57
N MET A 339 2.19 6.10 -5.32
CA MET A 339 2.83 7.21 -4.58
C MET A 339 4.16 7.62 -5.21
N GLN A 340 5.01 6.67 -5.58
CA GLN A 340 6.29 6.95 -6.26
C GLN A 340 6.08 7.66 -7.60
N ASN A 341 5.05 7.27 -8.36
CA ASN A 341 4.72 7.91 -9.63
C ASN A 341 4.17 9.33 -9.44
N ASN A 342 3.46 9.60 -8.34
CA ASN A 342 2.93 10.92 -8.04
C ASN A 342 4.02 11.90 -7.56
N LYS A 343 5.09 11.40 -6.92
CA LYS A 343 6.28 12.21 -6.52
C LYS A 343 7.19 12.60 -7.69
N ARG A 344 7.03 11.98 -8.86
CA ARG A 344 7.82 12.26 -10.08
C ARG A 344 7.14 13.25 -11.04
N LYS A 345 5.96 13.75 -10.69
CA LYS A 345 5.23 14.79 -11.44
C LYS A 345 5.33 16.12 -10.72
#